data_AF-A0A9E2Y348-F1
#
_entry.id   AF-A0A9E2Y348-F1
#
_cell.length_a   1.000
_cell.length_b   1.000
_cell.length_c   1.000
_cell.angle_alpha   90.00
_cell.angle_beta   90.00
_cell.angle_gamma   90.00
#
_symmetry.space_group_name_H-M   'P 1'
#
loop_
_entity.id
_entity.type
_entity.pdbx_description
1 polymer ?
#
loop_
_entity_poly.entity_id
_entity_poly.type
_entity_poly.pdbx_seq_one_letter_code
_entity_poly.pdbx_strand_id
1 'polypeptide(L)' 'DGRTVDARTIAAAARAAAAVVDPPQDLHADAQYRRALVATLVERALRAAAQRRSA' A
#
# COMPACT_ATOMS: atom_id res chain seq x y z
N ASP A 1 13.18 12.78 -7.52
CA ASP A 1 12.18 12.71 -8.62
C ASP A 1 10.76 12.57 -8.08
N GLY A 2 9.93 13.59 -8.28
CA GLY A 2 8.51 13.54 -7.94
C GLY A 2 7.70 12.78 -9.01
N ARG A 3 6.55 12.23 -8.62
CA ARG A 3 5.59 11.56 -9.53
C ARG A 3 4.18 12.10 -9.30
N THR A 4 3.36 12.14 -10.34
CA THR A 4 1.94 12.45 -10.24
C THR A 4 1.24 11.41 -9.37
N VAL A 5 0.41 11.85 -8.43
CA VAL A 5 -0.37 10.96 -7.56
C VAL A 5 -1.64 10.53 -8.29
N ASP A 6 -1.49 9.56 -9.18
CA ASP A 6 -2.58 8.93 -9.94
C ASP A 6 -2.77 7.45 -9.56
N ALA A 7 -3.82 6.80 -10.10
CA ALA A 7 -4.14 5.41 -9.77
C ALA A 7 -3.00 4.43 -10.09
N ARG A 8 -2.27 4.66 -11.20
CA ARG A 8 -1.14 3.82 -11.60
C ARG A 8 0.01 3.94 -10.60
N THR A 9 0.35 5.16 -10.22
CA THR A 9 1.43 5.45 -9.28
C THR A 9 1.11 4.94 -7.88
N ILE A 10 -0.14 5.08 -7.44
CA ILE A 10 -0.63 4.52 -6.17
C ILE A 10 -0.52 2.99 -6.17
N ALA A 11 -0.98 2.33 -7.23
CA ALA A 11 -0.87 0.87 -7.33
C ALA A 11 0.58 0.38 -7.37
N ALA A 12 1.48 1.13 -8.02
CA ALA A 12 2.91 0.83 -8.02
C ALA A 12 3.53 0.99 -6.61
N ALA A 13 3.17 2.04 -5.88
CA ALA A 13 3.62 2.27 -4.51
C ALA A 13 3.13 1.17 -3.56
N ALA A 14 1.87 0.75 -3.67
CA ALA A 14 1.30 -0.35 -2.89
C ALA A 14 2.05 -1.66 -3.10
N ARG A 15 2.33 -2.03 -4.37
CA ARG A 15 3.14 -3.23 -4.69
C ARG A 15 4.56 -3.12 -4.16
N ALA A 16 5.20 -1.97 -4.32
CA ALA A 16 6.56 -1.75 -3.82
C ALA A 16 6.63 -1.91 -2.30
N ALA A 17 5.66 -1.35 -1.57
CA ALA A 17 5.58 -1.48 -0.12
C ALA A 17 5.41 -2.96 0.31
N ALA A 18 4.50 -3.70 -0.33
CA ALA A 18 4.28 -5.10 -0.02
C ALA A 18 5.49 -6.00 -0.35
N ALA A 19 6.32 -5.62 -1.32
CA ALA A 19 7.49 -6.40 -1.73
C ALA A 19 8.68 -6.29 -0.76
N VAL A 20 8.77 -5.21 0.03
CA VAL A 20 9.92 -4.94 0.90
C VAL A 20 9.69 -5.27 2.37
N VAL A 21 8.43 -5.47 2.77
CA VAL A 21 8.09 -5.81 4.16
C VAL A 21 8.30 -7.31 4.41
N ASP A 22 8.85 -7.62 5.59
CA ASP A 22 8.99 -8.99 6.08
C ASP A 22 8.18 -9.19 7.37
N PRO A 23 6.86 -9.36 7.26
CA PRO A 23 5.99 -9.47 8.41
C PRO A 23 6.11 -10.85 9.08
N PRO A 24 5.97 -10.93 10.41
CA PRO A 24 5.95 -12.21 11.11
C PRO A 24 4.71 -13.02 10.72
N GLN A 25 4.83 -14.34 10.82
CA GLN A 25 3.71 -15.27 10.75
C GLN A 25 3.33 -15.72 12.18
N ASP A 26 2.04 -15.72 12.48
CA ASP A 26 1.48 -16.17 13.76
C ASP A 26 0.06 -16.75 13.57
N LEU A 27 -0.67 -17.03 14.67
CA LEU A 27 -2.02 -17.62 14.61
C LEU A 27 -3.07 -16.77 13.88
N HIS A 28 -2.84 -15.46 13.76
CA HIS A 28 -3.79 -14.52 13.20
C HIS A 28 -3.68 -14.43 11.69
N ALA A 29 -2.47 -14.57 11.15
CA ALA A 29 -2.23 -14.54 9.71
C ALA A 29 -0.81 -14.97 9.36
N ASP A 30 -0.70 -15.58 8.18
CA ASP A 30 0.58 -15.83 7.52
C ASP A 30 1.21 -14.55 6.94
N ALA A 31 2.49 -14.65 6.58
CA ALA A 31 3.25 -13.54 6.03
C ALA A 31 2.71 -13.09 4.65
N GLN A 32 2.14 -13.99 3.85
CA GLN A 32 1.61 -13.68 2.52
C GLN A 32 0.37 -12.78 2.62
N TYR A 33 -0.57 -13.13 3.50
CA TYR A 33 -1.75 -12.34 3.81
C TYR A 33 -1.35 -10.95 4.30
N ARG A 34 -0.37 -10.85 5.19
CA ARG A 34 0.10 -9.55 5.70
C ARG A 34 0.74 -8.69 4.60
N ARG A 35 1.52 -9.27 3.68
CA ARG A 35 2.04 -8.55 2.50
C ARG A 35 0.90 -8.04 1.61
N ALA A 36 -0.12 -8.86 1.35
CA ALA A 36 -1.29 -8.46 0.57
C ALA A 36 -2.10 -7.35 1.28
N LEU A 37 -2.23 -7.43 2.61
CA LEU A 37 -2.88 -6.42 3.43
C LEU A 37 -2.12 -5.08 3.37
N VAL A 38 -0.78 -5.10 3.42
CA VAL A 38 0.05 -3.89 3.26
C VAL A 38 -0.23 -3.22 1.91
N ALA A 39 -0.23 -3.96 0.80
CA ALA A 39 -0.58 -3.38 -0.50
C ALA A 39 -1.96 -2.69 -0.46
N THR A 40 -2.95 -3.37 0.10
CA THR A 40 -4.33 -2.87 0.19
C THR A 40 -4.43 -1.60 1.03
N LEU A 41 -3.80 -1.57 2.20
CA LEU A 41 -3.86 -0.43 3.12
C LEU A 41 -3.09 0.78 2.57
N VAL A 42 -1.94 0.56 1.93
CA VAL A 42 -1.17 1.63 1.27
C VAL A 42 -1.98 2.25 0.14
N GLU A 43 -2.60 1.44 -0.71
CA GLU A 43 -3.46 1.95 -1.78
C GLU A 43 -4.61 2.81 -1.21
N ARG A 44 -5.32 2.32 -0.20
CA ARG A 44 -6.42 3.05 0.45
C ARG A 44 -5.95 4.35 1.07
N ALA A 45 -4.83 4.33 1.79
CA ALA A 45 -4.28 5.51 2.45
C ALA A 45 -3.89 6.59 1.46
N LEU A 46 -3.22 6.23 0.36
CA LEU A 46 -2.80 7.18 -0.68
C LEU A 46 -3.99 7.77 -1.43
N ARG A 47 -5.02 6.96 -1.75
CA ARG A 47 -6.28 7.46 -2.35
C ARG A 47 -6.96 8.47 -1.42
N ALA A 48 -7.10 8.15 -0.14
CA ALA A 48 -7.70 9.05 0.84
C ALA A 48 -6.89 10.36 1.01
N ALA A 49 -5.56 10.29 1.02
CA ALA A 49 -4.71 11.46 1.09
C ALA A 49 -4.83 12.35 -0.16
N ALA A 50 -4.88 11.76 -1.35
CA ALA A 50 -5.07 12.49 -2.61
C ALA A 50 -6.43 13.20 -2.66
N GLN A 51 -7.48 12.55 -2.16
CA GLN A 51 -8.81 13.14 -2.04
C GLN A 51 -8.83 14.32 -1.07
N ARG A 52 -8.21 14.19 0.11
CA ARG A 52 -8.13 15.29 1.11
C ARG A 52 -7.36 16.52 0.60
N ARG A 53 -6.34 16.35 -0.24
CA ARG A 53 -5.60 17.48 -0.86
C ARG A 53 -6.49 18.31 -1.81
N SER A 54 -7.56 17.71 -2.30
CA SER A 54 -8.43 18.28 -3.32
C SER A 54 -9.70 18.91 -2.74
N ALA A 55 -9.85 18.91 -1.41
CA ALA A 55 -10.95 19.50 -0.64
C ALA A 55 -10.44 20.74 0.10
#